data_AF-A0A8K1G042-F1
#
_entry.id   AF-A0A8K1G042-F1
#
_cell.length_a   1.000
_cell.length_b   1.000
_cell.length_c   1.000
_cell.angle_alpha   90.00
_cell.angle_beta   90.00
_cell.angle_gamma   90.00
#
_symmetry.space_group_name_H-M   'P 1'
#
loop_
_entity.id
_entity.type
_entity.pdbx_description
1 polymer ?
#
loop_
_entity_poly.entity_id
_entity_poly.type
_entity_poly.pdbx_seq_one_letter_code
_entity_poly.pdbx_strand_id
1 'polypeptide(L)'
;SCTGVPDFENCLNNTDEFCPKTIPCWCKNGEPFCRCNYYRVGWQEYWYMGPKCNHLWSTLDFILVATLPGVALVIIVVVIFSAVYCLKMQKV
;
A
#
# COMPACT_ATOMS: atom_id res chain seq x y z
N SER A 1 25.05 9.96 -3.38
CA SER A 1 25.19 9.60 -4.80
C SER A 1 25.23 8.08 -4.91
N CYS A 2 24.65 7.52 -5.98
CA CYS A 2 24.62 6.08 -6.27
C CYS A 2 25.47 5.70 -7.49
N THR A 3 26.30 6.63 -8.00
CA THR A 3 27.18 6.37 -9.13
C THR A 3 28.23 5.32 -8.78
N GLY A 4 28.21 4.18 -9.48
CA GLY A 4 29.13 3.06 -9.24
C GLY A 4 28.82 2.24 -7.98
N VAL A 5 27.66 2.47 -7.34
CA VAL A 5 27.18 1.68 -6.20
C VAL A 5 26.35 0.50 -6.73
N PRO A 6 26.62 -0.75 -6.31
CA PRO A 6 25.79 -1.89 -6.65
C PRO A 6 24.35 -1.73 -6.16
N ASP A 7 23.43 -2.47 -6.76
CA ASP A 7 22.05 -2.50 -6.30
C ASP A 7 21.95 -3.06 -4.88
N PHE A 8 21.06 -2.46 -4.08
CA PHE A 8 20.80 -2.77 -2.68
C PHE A 8 21.95 -2.46 -1.71
N GLU A 9 22.96 -1.71 -2.15
CA GLU A 9 24.03 -1.19 -1.30
C GLU A 9 23.74 0.22 -0.79
N ASN A 10 24.43 0.60 0.28
CA ASN A 10 24.28 1.92 0.91
C ASN A 10 24.77 3.06 -0.02
N CYS A 11 24.07 4.19 0.03
CA CYS A 11 24.45 5.41 -0.68
C CYS A 11 25.83 5.93 -0.23
N LEU A 12 26.70 6.32 -1.17
CA LEU A 12 28.09 6.74 -0.91
C LEU A 12 28.25 8.14 -0.24
N ASN A 13 27.17 8.79 0.18
CA ASN A 13 27.26 10.15 0.74
C ASN A 13 26.15 10.40 1.76
N ASN A 14 26.26 11.49 2.53
CA ASN A 14 25.25 11.81 3.54
C ASN A 14 23.91 12.17 2.90
N THR A 15 22.95 11.26 2.94
CA THR A 15 21.61 11.39 2.35
C THR A 15 20.53 11.72 3.40
N ASP A 16 20.95 12.27 4.54
CA ASP A 16 20.09 12.66 5.66
C ASP A 16 18.96 13.65 5.27
N GLU A 17 19.10 14.34 4.12
CA GLU A 17 18.05 15.21 3.57
C GLU A 17 17.02 14.44 2.71
N PHE A 18 17.42 13.32 2.12
CA PHE A 18 16.58 12.51 1.23
C PHE A 18 15.73 11.53 2.04
N CYS A 19 16.39 10.73 2.89
CA CYS A 19 15.74 9.81 3.82
C CYS A 19 15.74 10.39 5.24
N PRO A 20 14.69 10.14 6.05
CA PRO A 20 14.73 10.48 7.47
C PRO A 20 15.92 9.81 8.16
N LYS A 21 16.48 10.45 9.20
CA LYS A 21 17.72 10.01 9.89
C LYS A 21 17.72 8.56 10.42
N THR A 22 16.54 7.97 10.62
CA THR A 22 16.38 6.60 11.12
C THR A 22 16.25 5.55 10.01
N ILE A 23 16.22 5.97 8.74
CA ILE A 23 15.96 5.11 7.59
C ILE A 23 17.19 5.08 6.68
N PRO A 24 17.74 3.90 6.37
CA PRO A 24 18.89 3.79 5.49
C PRO A 24 18.55 4.13 4.03
N CYS A 25 19.46 4.83 3.37
CA CYS A 25 19.42 5.09 1.92
C CYS A 25 20.16 3.98 1.18
N TRP A 26 19.47 3.36 0.20
CA TRP A 26 19.99 2.32 -0.67
C TRP A 26 19.96 2.75 -2.14
N CYS A 27 20.75 2.10 -2.98
CA CYS A 27 20.82 2.36 -4.41
C CYS A 27 20.14 1.27 -5.23
N LYS A 28 19.44 1.63 -6.29
CA LYS A 28 18.92 0.70 -7.30
C LYS A 28 18.97 1.35 -8.67
N ASN A 29 19.55 0.67 -9.66
CA ASN A 29 19.72 1.19 -11.02
C ASN A 29 20.45 2.56 -11.06
N GLY A 30 21.37 2.80 -10.12
CA GLY A 30 22.05 4.09 -9.99
C GLY A 30 21.20 5.23 -9.39
N GLU A 31 19.96 4.96 -8.96
CA GLU A 31 19.08 5.91 -8.27
C GLU A 31 19.01 5.62 -6.76
N PRO A 32 19.02 6.65 -5.90
CA PRO A 32 18.84 6.49 -4.46
C PRO A 32 17.36 6.27 -4.10
N PHE A 33 17.10 5.36 -3.17
CA PHE A 33 15.78 5.14 -2.57
C PHE A 33 15.90 4.86 -1.07
N CYS A 34 14.86 5.19 -0.31
CA CYS A 34 14.82 4.89 1.13
C CYS A 34 14.35 3.46 1.35
N ARG A 35 15.15 2.65 2.07
CA ARG A 35 14.75 1.30 2.42
C ARG A 35 13.86 1.33 3.66
N CYS A 36 12.57 1.17 3.43
CA CYS A 36 11.56 1.18 4.48
C CYS A 36 11.62 -0.07 5.36
N ASN A 37 11.33 0.12 6.66
CA ASN A 37 11.28 -0.97 7.62
C ASN A 37 10.03 -1.82 7.39
N TYR A 38 10.17 -3.12 7.65
CA TYR A 38 9.09 -4.08 7.70
C TYR A 38 9.18 -4.82 9.04
N TYR A 39 8.02 -5.11 9.64
CA TYR A 39 7.96 -5.87 10.87
C TYR A 39 6.66 -6.67 10.94
N ARG A 40 6.66 -7.71 11.77
CA ARG A 40 5.51 -8.58 11.96
C ARG A 40 5.09 -8.57 13.42
N VAL A 41 3.80 -8.38 13.67
CA VAL A 41 3.19 -8.46 15.00
C VAL A 41 2.10 -9.53 14.94
N GLY A 42 2.37 -10.70 15.50
CA GLY A 42 1.49 -11.86 15.41
C GLY A 42 1.27 -12.31 13.97
N TRP A 43 0.02 -12.26 13.50
CA TRP A 43 -0.39 -12.61 12.13
C TRP A 43 -0.33 -11.44 11.13
N GLN A 44 -0.15 -10.21 11.61
CA GLN A 44 -0.17 -9.02 10.76
C GLN A 44 1.25 -8.63 10.38
N GLU A 45 1.49 -8.54 9.08
CA GLU A 45 2.69 -7.93 8.52
C GLU A 45 2.43 -6.45 8.26
N TYR A 46 3.36 -5.63 8.73
CA TYR A 46 3.37 -4.19 8.59
C TYR A 46 4.60 -3.78 7.78
N TRP A 47 4.41 -2.90 6.82
CA TRP A 47 5.48 -2.34 6.02
C TRP A 47 5.25 -0.86 5.79
N TYR A 48 6.33 -0.09 5.87
CA TYR A 48 6.28 1.31 5.48
C TYR A 48 6.47 1.43 3.96
N MET A 49 5.74 2.35 3.36
CA MET A 49 5.74 2.66 1.92
C MET A 49 5.88 4.17 1.70
N GLY A 50 6.17 4.53 0.45
CA GLY A 50 6.36 5.91 0.01
C GLY A 50 7.83 6.32 -0.08
N PRO A 51 8.13 7.46 -0.72
CA PRO A 51 9.51 7.91 -0.97
C PRO A 51 10.30 8.17 0.32
N LYS A 52 9.61 8.45 1.44
CA LYS A 52 10.21 8.69 2.76
C LYS A 52 9.71 7.72 3.84
N CYS A 53 9.13 6.58 3.44
CA CYS A 53 8.61 5.57 4.36
C CYS A 53 7.60 6.13 5.37
N ASN A 54 6.76 7.07 4.94
CA ASN A 54 5.80 7.79 5.78
C ASN A 54 4.40 7.15 5.79
N HIS A 55 4.14 6.16 4.94
CA HIS A 55 2.86 5.47 4.87
C HIS A 55 2.98 4.08 5.48
N LEU A 56 2.34 3.85 6.63
CA LEU A 56 2.23 2.52 7.20
C LEU A 56 1.12 1.75 6.47
N TRP A 57 1.45 0.56 5.99
CA TRP A 57 0.50 -0.38 5.40
C TRP A 57 0.58 -1.71 6.12
N SER A 58 -0.56 -2.39 6.18
CA SER A 58 -0.66 -3.76 6.64
C SER A 58 -1.31 -4.67 5.59
N THR A 59 -1.14 -5.98 5.77
CA THR A 59 -1.85 -7.00 4.97
C THR A 59 -3.36 -6.77 4.97
N LEU A 60 -3.91 -6.32 6.10
CA LEU A 60 -5.32 -6.03 6.25
C LEU A 60 -5.76 -4.82 5.44
N ASP A 61 -4.97 -3.73 5.44
CA ASP A 61 -5.27 -2.54 4.64
C ASP A 61 -5.32 -2.86 3.14
N PHE A 62 -4.38 -3.69 2.66
CA PHE A 62 -4.37 -4.12 1.27
C PHE A 62 -5.61 -4.94 0.90
N ILE A 63 -6.00 -5.90 1.75
CA ILE A 63 -7.21 -6.70 1.56
C ILE A 63 -8.45 -5.80 1.52
N LEU A 64 -8.56 -4.85 2.45
CA LEU A 64 -9.69 -3.92 2.48
C LEU A 64 -9.79 -3.08 1.22
N VAL A 65 -8.69 -2.46 0.79
CA VAL A 65 -8.66 -1.63 -0.44
C VAL A 65 -9.04 -2.46 -1.67
N ALA A 66 -8.59 -3.70 -1.76
CA ALA A 66 -8.90 -4.58 -2.89
C ALA A 66 -10.36 -5.11 -2.88
N THR A 67 -10.93 -5.37 -1.70
CA THR A 67 -12.24 -6.06 -1.58
C THR A 67 -13.42 -5.12 -1.41
N LEU A 68 -13.26 -3.98 -0.73
CA LEU A 68 -14.35 -3.04 -0.44
C LEU A 68 -15.10 -2.56 -1.70
N PRO A 69 -14.43 -2.20 -2.81
CA PRO A 69 -15.14 -1.78 -4.02
C PRO A 69 -16.04 -2.88 -4.59
N GLY A 70 -15.55 -4.13 -4.58
CA GLY A 70 -16.32 -5.29 -5.05
C GLY A 70 -17.54 -5.57 -4.17
N VAL A 71 -17.36 -5.55 -2.86
CA VAL A 71 -18.45 -5.73 -1.89
C VAL A 71 -19.51 -4.62 -2.06
N ALA A 72 -19.08 -3.37 -2.22
CA ALA A 72 -20.00 -2.26 -2.44
C ALA A 72 -20.84 -2.43 -3.72
N LEU A 73 -20.22 -2.85 -4.82
CA LEU A 73 -20.94 -3.11 -6.08
C LEU A 73 -21.97 -4.24 -5.94
N VAL A 74 -21.62 -5.33 -5.27
CA VAL A 74 -22.54 -6.44 -5.03
C VAL A 74 -23.76 -5.97 -4.24
N ILE A 75 -23.56 -5.19 -3.19
CA ILE A 75 -24.64 -4.63 -2.37
C ILE A 75 -25.57 -3.75 -3.24
N ILE A 76 -25.00 -2.86 -4.05
CA ILE A 76 -25.78 -1.98 -4.94
C ILE A 76 -26.65 -2.80 -5.90
N VAL A 77 -26.06 -3.80 -6.57
CA VAL A 77 -26.77 -4.66 -7.52
C VAL A 77 -27.91 -5.40 -6.82
N VAL A 78 -27.65 -6.01 -5.65
CA VAL A 78 -28.67 -6.74 -4.88
C VAL A 78 -29.81 -5.81 -4.44
N VAL A 79 -29.51 -4.58 -4.01
CA VAL A 79 -30.52 -3.60 -3.63
C VAL A 79 -31.38 -3.17 -4.83
N ILE A 80 -30.77 -2.90 -5.98
CA ILE A 80 -31.50 -2.54 -7.19
C ILE A 80 -32.42 -3.70 -7.64
N PHE A 81 -31.88 -4.92 -7.69
CA PHE A 81 -32.68 -6.08 -8.07
C PHE A 81 -33.83 -6.32 -7.08
N SER A 82 -33.57 -6.31 -5.78
CA SER A 82 -34.62 -6.52 -4.78
C SER A 82 -35.70 -5.43 -4.85
N ALA A 83 -35.34 -4.16 -5.05
CA ALA A 83 -36.29 -3.07 -5.25
C ALA A 83 -37.14 -3.29 -6.51
N VAL A 84 -36.53 -3.62 -7.64
CA VAL A 84 -37.25 -3.88 -8.90
C VAL A 84 -38.19 -5.07 -8.76
N TYR A 85 -37.75 -6.18 -8.16
CA TYR A 85 -38.58 -7.36 -7.94
C TYR A 85 -39.75 -7.07 -6.99
N CYS A 86 -39.51 -6.38 -5.87
CA CYS A 86 -40.57 -5.97 -4.95
C CYS A 86 -41.59 -5.04 -5.61
N LEU A 87 -41.13 -4.02 -6.35
CA LEU A 87 -42.00 -3.09 -7.08
C LEU A 87 -42.80 -3.78 -8.19
N LYS A 88 -42.25 -4.84 -8.81
CA LYS A 88 -42.95 -5.61 -9.84
C LYS A 88 -44.04 -6.51 -9.23
N MET A 89 -43.80 -7.08 -8.05
CA MET A 89 -44.78 -7.89 -7.32
C MET A 89 -45.93 -7.04 -6.76
N GLN A 90 -45.71 -5.77 -6.42
CA GLN A 90 -46.76 -4.90 -5.89
C GLN A 90 -47.72 -4.35 -6.98
N LYS A 91 -47.41 -4.54 -8.26
CA LYS A 91 -48.22 -4.12 -9.41
C LYS A 91 -49.08 -5.23 -10.03
N VAL A 92 -49.02 -6.45 -9.49
CA VAL A 92 -49.86 -7.60 -9.88
C VAL A 92 -50.92 -7.79 -8.79
#